data_AF-A0A0Q7VPG7-F1
#
_entry.id   AF-A0A0Q7VPG7-F1
#
_cell.length_a   1.000
_cell.length_b   1.000
_cell.length_c   1.000
_cell.angle_alpha   90.00
_cell.angle_beta   90.00
_cell.angle_gamma   90.00
#
_symmetry.space_group_name_H-M   'P 1'
#
loop_
_entity.id
_entity.type
_entity.pdbx_description
1 polymer ?
#
loop_
_entity_poly.entity_id
_entity_poly.type
_entity_poly.pdbx_seq_one_letter_code
_entity_poly.pdbx_strand_id
1 'polypeptide(L)'
;MRRAGGFTLIEMIVVIVLTGIVAGMVAVFLRAPVQAYVDSAARAELSDAADIAVRRIAREVRRALPNSVRVTGGGSTVEFFPTKSGGRYLAEEDDEGAGYLDFTDSTDLTFTVVGQMPSPAIVPGTDSIVVYNLGPGIDRADAYAGDNIALVSSVAGNVVTLASNPFASTGATAAVLSSPARRFQVVTGPVKFVCDLANRQLVRQWNYTPPSTAPATAILASNVTACRFAYDANIANTRSGLLGISLTLARPDMPAESVQLFHQIHVDNPI
;
A
#
# COMPACT_ATOMS: atom_id res chain seq x y z
N MET A 1 16.69 50.63 -65.39
CA MET A 1 16.15 49.26 -65.25
C MET A 1 17.33 48.28 -65.22
N ARG A 2 17.65 47.69 -64.06
CA ARG A 2 18.71 46.67 -63.96
C ARG A 2 18.11 45.32 -64.37
N ARG A 3 18.70 44.66 -65.39
CA ARG A 3 18.35 43.28 -65.75
C ARG A 3 18.76 42.36 -64.59
N ALA A 4 17.81 41.68 -63.98
CA ALA A 4 18.08 40.58 -63.06
C ALA A 4 18.73 39.44 -63.87
N GLY A 5 19.92 38.99 -63.47
CA GLY A 5 20.56 37.81 -64.06
C GLY A 5 19.76 36.57 -63.67
N GLY A 6 19.41 35.73 -64.64
CA GLY A 6 18.80 34.43 -64.37
C GLY A 6 19.84 33.41 -63.88
N PHE A 7 19.41 32.49 -63.02
CA PHE A 7 20.22 31.35 -62.55
C PHE A 7 20.50 30.36 -63.68
N THR A 8 21.71 29.79 -63.70
CA THR A 8 22.04 28.73 -64.66
C THR A 8 21.62 27.35 -64.13
N LEU A 9 21.31 26.41 -65.03
CA LEU A 9 20.95 25.03 -64.66
C LEU A 9 22.09 24.34 -63.87
N ILE A 10 23.34 24.65 -64.20
CA ILE A 10 24.53 24.14 -63.49
C ILE A 10 24.55 24.67 -62.04
N GLU A 11 24.25 25.95 -61.84
CA GLU A 11 24.22 26.56 -60.51
C GLU A 11 23.15 25.92 -59.61
N MET A 12 21.97 25.62 -60.16
CA MET A 12 20.92 24.90 -59.44
C MET A 12 21.33 23.46 -59.08
N ILE A 13 21.98 22.73 -59.99
CA ILE A 13 22.45 21.36 -59.72
C ILE A 13 23.47 21.36 -58.58
N VAL A 14 24.46 22.26 -58.64
CA VAL A 14 25.51 22.35 -57.61
C VAL A 14 24.90 22.68 -56.25
N VAL A 15 23.93 23.59 -56.17
CA VAL A 15 23.23 23.91 -54.91
C VAL A 15 22.48 22.70 -54.35
N ILE A 16 21.74 21.96 -55.18
CA ILE A 16 21.00 20.76 -54.72
C ILE A 16 21.97 19.69 -54.19
N VAL A 17 23.10 19.46 -54.89
CA VAL A 17 24.10 18.47 -54.45
C VAL A 17 24.75 18.90 -53.14
N LEU A 18 25.17 20.16 -53.01
CA LEU A 18 25.82 20.65 -51.79
C LEU A 18 24.87 20.65 -50.60
N THR A 19 23.62 21.08 -50.78
CA THR A 19 22.60 21.04 -49.72
C THR A 19 22.30 19.61 -49.27
N GLY A 20 22.25 18.64 -50.19
CA GLY A 20 22.09 17.23 -49.85
C GLY A 20 23.23 16.68 -48.97
N ILE A 21 24.49 17.02 -49.29
CA ILE A 21 25.66 16.60 -48.50
C ILE A 21 25.61 17.20 -47.09
N VAL A 22 25.35 18.50 -46.98
CA VAL A 22 25.28 19.20 -45.69
C VAL A 22 24.12 18.67 -44.85
N ALA A 23 22.93 18.50 -45.44
CA ALA A 23 21.77 17.94 -44.75
C ALA A 23 22.04 16.52 -44.23
N GLY A 24 22.70 15.68 -45.03
CA GLY A 24 23.11 14.33 -44.62
C GLY A 24 24.07 14.33 -43.42
N MET A 25 25.08 15.22 -43.42
CA MET A 25 25.99 15.37 -42.28
C MET A 25 25.24 15.82 -41.03
N VAL A 26 24.40 16.86 -41.13
CA VAL A 26 23.62 17.39 -40.00
C VAL A 26 22.69 16.32 -39.42
N ALA A 27 22.04 15.51 -40.26
CA ALA A 27 21.15 14.44 -39.82
C ALA A 27 21.87 13.40 -38.93
N VAL A 28 23.10 13.01 -39.30
CA VAL A 28 23.91 12.08 -38.49
C VAL A 28 24.31 12.70 -37.15
N PHE A 29 24.71 13.97 -37.15
CA PHE A 29 25.10 14.66 -35.92
C PHE A 29 23.93 14.93 -34.97
N LEU A 30 22.72 15.17 -35.49
CA LEU A 30 21.53 15.40 -34.66
C LEU A 30 20.91 14.12 -34.11
N ARG A 31 21.14 12.96 -34.74
CA ARG A 31 20.55 11.70 -34.29
C ARG A 31 20.98 11.32 -32.87
N ALA A 32 22.28 11.42 -32.57
CA ALA A 32 22.84 11.05 -31.27
C ALA A 32 22.29 11.89 -30.10
N PRO A 33 22.30 13.24 -30.13
CA PRO A 33 21.76 14.05 -29.03
C PRO A 33 20.24 13.89 -28.86
N VAL A 34 19.48 13.70 -29.94
CA VAL A 34 18.04 13.44 -29.86
C VAL A 34 17.76 12.08 -29.20
N GLN A 35 18.48 11.02 -29.59
CA GLN A 35 18.36 9.70 -28.97
C GLN A 35 18.75 9.75 -27.48
N ALA A 36 19.87 10.41 -27.14
CA ALA A 36 20.31 10.58 -25.76
C ALA A 36 19.26 11.33 -24.91
N TYR A 37 18.61 12.35 -25.47
CA TYR A 37 17.52 13.04 -24.78
C TYR A 37 16.32 12.12 -24.52
N VAL A 38 15.88 11.36 -25.53
CA VAL A 38 14.76 10.42 -25.39
C VAL A 38 15.07 9.34 -24.35
N ASP A 39 16.27 8.77 -24.38
CA ASP A 39 16.70 7.78 -23.38
C ASP A 39 16.76 8.37 -21.98
N SER A 40 17.30 9.59 -21.83
CA SER A 40 17.33 10.28 -20.53
C SER A 40 15.93 10.56 -19.99
N ALA A 41 15.00 10.99 -20.85
CA ALA A 41 13.61 11.24 -20.46
C ALA A 41 12.93 9.94 -20.01
N ALA A 42 13.11 8.86 -20.76
CA ALA A 42 12.50 7.57 -20.42
C ALA A 42 13.04 6.99 -19.10
N ARG A 43 14.33 7.15 -18.79
CA ARG A 43 14.89 6.77 -17.48
C ARG A 43 14.29 7.55 -16.33
N ALA A 44 14.09 8.86 -16.52
CA ALA A 44 13.46 9.69 -15.52
C ALA A 44 12.03 9.22 -15.24
N GLU A 45 11.24 8.92 -16.27
CA GLU A 45 9.88 8.40 -16.12
C GLU A 45 9.82 7.07 -15.36
N LEU A 46 10.72 6.12 -15.65
CA LEU A 46 10.79 4.86 -14.91
C LEU A 46 11.16 5.07 -13.44
N SER A 47 12.10 5.98 -13.17
CA SER A 47 12.54 6.30 -11.82
C SER A 47 11.43 6.98 -11.00
N ASP A 48 10.71 7.93 -11.61
CA ASP A 48 9.57 8.61 -10.99
C ASP A 48 8.41 7.65 -10.72
N ALA A 49 8.10 6.76 -11.68
CA ALA A 49 7.07 5.73 -11.49
C ALA A 49 7.41 4.78 -10.33
N ALA A 50 8.67 4.35 -10.22
CA ALA A 50 9.14 3.51 -9.13
C ALA A 50 9.06 4.24 -7.78
N ASP A 51 9.50 5.50 -7.70
CA ASP A 51 9.48 6.30 -6.49
C ASP A 51 8.05 6.61 -6.01
N ILE A 52 7.14 6.99 -6.92
CA ILE A 52 5.73 7.23 -6.59
C ILE A 52 5.07 5.95 -6.05
N ALA A 53 5.30 4.80 -6.69
CA ALA A 53 4.75 3.52 -6.26
C ALA A 53 5.24 3.13 -4.86
N VAL A 54 6.54 3.20 -4.63
CA VAL A 54 7.16 2.87 -3.33
C VAL A 54 6.71 3.86 -2.24
N ARG A 55 6.69 5.16 -2.51
CA ARG A 55 6.22 6.16 -1.53
C ARG A 55 4.74 5.97 -1.19
N ARG A 56 3.92 5.55 -2.15
CA ARG A 56 2.51 5.21 -1.89
C ARG A 56 2.41 4.01 -0.94
N ILE A 57 3.14 2.93 -1.21
CA ILE A 57 3.18 1.76 -0.33
C ILE A 57 3.66 2.16 1.07
N ALA A 58 4.75 2.94 1.17
CA ALA A 58 5.30 3.42 2.44
C ALA A 58 4.26 4.21 3.26
N ARG A 59 3.48 5.10 2.63
CA ARG A 59 2.44 5.86 3.31
C ARG A 59 1.28 5.01 3.81
N GLU A 60 0.90 3.96 3.08
CA GLU A 60 -0.18 3.05 3.51
C GLU A 60 0.31 2.11 4.61
N VAL A 61 1.52 1.54 4.48
CA VAL A 61 2.12 0.63 5.46
C VAL A 61 2.41 1.32 6.80
N ARG A 62 2.78 2.61 6.81
CA ARG A 62 2.95 3.37 8.06
C ARG A 62 1.67 3.48 8.90
N ARG A 63 0.51 3.21 8.31
CA ARG A 63 -0.78 3.13 9.00
C ARG A 63 -1.29 1.70 9.07
N ALA A 64 -0.42 0.70 8.95
CA ALA A 64 -0.82 -0.68 9.18
C ALA A 64 -1.26 -0.87 10.63
N LEU A 65 -2.25 -1.72 10.84
CA LEU A 65 -2.59 -2.24 12.14
C LEU A 65 -1.34 -2.90 12.74
N PRO A 66 -1.01 -2.64 14.02
CA PRO A 66 0.15 -3.23 14.67
C PRO A 66 0.18 -4.75 14.47
N ASN A 67 1.34 -5.30 14.12
CA ASN A 67 1.54 -6.75 13.90
C ASN A 67 0.68 -7.39 12.80
N SER A 68 0.08 -6.59 11.91
CA SER A 68 -0.67 -7.11 10.76
C SER A 68 0.14 -7.22 9.46
N VAL A 69 1.29 -6.55 9.37
CA VAL A 69 2.09 -6.61 8.14
C VAL A 69 2.64 -8.02 7.96
N ARG A 70 2.35 -8.64 6.81
CA ARG A 70 2.88 -9.95 6.44
C ARG A 70 3.27 -10.00 4.97
N VAL A 71 4.27 -10.81 4.67
CA VAL A 71 4.76 -11.04 3.31
C VAL A 71 4.52 -12.50 2.94
N THR A 72 3.91 -12.72 1.78
CA THR A 72 3.52 -14.04 1.27
C THR A 72 4.00 -14.25 -0.17
N GLY A 73 3.76 -15.44 -0.74
CA GLY A 73 4.14 -15.74 -2.12
C GLY A 73 5.64 -15.60 -2.38
N GLY A 74 6.48 -15.98 -1.41
CA GLY A 74 7.94 -15.88 -1.54
C GLY A 74 8.50 -14.45 -1.62
N GLY A 75 7.74 -13.44 -1.18
CA GLY A 75 8.14 -12.03 -1.31
C GLY A 75 7.45 -11.28 -2.44
N SER A 76 6.52 -11.90 -3.16
CA SER A 76 5.75 -11.24 -4.24
C SER A 76 4.55 -10.45 -3.72
N THR A 77 4.11 -10.68 -2.49
CA THR A 77 2.93 -10.02 -1.93
C THR A 77 3.21 -9.52 -0.53
N VAL A 78 2.84 -8.26 -0.25
CA VAL A 78 2.73 -7.73 1.11
C VAL A 78 1.28 -7.41 1.41
N GLU A 79 0.80 -7.79 2.59
CA GLU A 79 -0.57 -7.62 3.03
C GLU A 79 -0.61 -7.06 4.46
N PHE A 80 -1.59 -6.21 4.75
CA PHE A 80 -1.84 -5.63 6.07
C PHE A 80 -3.27 -5.10 6.18
N PHE A 81 -3.71 -4.78 7.40
CA PHE A 81 -4.95 -4.04 7.64
C PHE A 81 -4.64 -2.55 7.77
N PRO A 82 -5.20 -1.66 6.94
CA PRO A 82 -5.04 -0.22 7.13
C PRO A 82 -5.83 0.26 8.35
N THR A 83 -5.16 0.95 9.26
CA THR A 83 -5.77 1.65 10.39
C THR A 83 -6.25 3.03 9.92
N LYS A 84 -7.54 3.27 10.11
CA LYS A 84 -8.22 4.53 9.77
C LYS A 84 -8.18 5.50 10.95
N SER A 85 -8.48 5.01 12.15
CA SER A 85 -8.51 5.77 13.40
C SER A 85 -8.47 4.80 14.59
N GLY A 86 -8.69 5.29 15.81
CA GLY A 86 -8.71 4.46 17.01
C GLY A 86 -9.18 5.26 18.21
N GLY A 87 -9.44 4.58 19.32
CA GLY A 87 -9.98 5.21 20.52
C GLY A 87 -9.76 4.37 21.76
N ARG A 88 -10.43 4.76 22.84
CA ARG A 88 -10.49 3.98 24.08
C ARG A 88 -11.90 3.48 24.31
N TYR A 89 -12.03 2.23 24.71
CA TYR A 89 -13.32 1.67 25.12
C TYR A 89 -13.47 1.79 26.64
N LEU A 90 -14.71 1.85 27.11
CA LEU A 90 -15.03 1.83 28.53
C LEU A 90 -14.72 0.44 29.10
N ALA A 91 -13.95 0.39 30.18
CA ALA A 91 -13.57 -0.86 30.83
C ALA A 91 -14.61 -1.27 31.88
N GLU A 92 -14.71 -2.56 32.16
CA GLU A 92 -15.63 -3.10 33.18
C GLU A 92 -15.37 -2.48 34.56
N GLU A 93 -14.12 -2.20 34.91
CA GLU A 93 -13.79 -1.61 36.21
C GLU A 93 -14.16 -0.13 36.33
N ASP A 94 -14.43 0.54 35.20
CA ASP A 94 -14.77 1.96 35.13
C ASP A 94 -16.29 2.19 35.02
N ASP A 95 -17.11 1.13 34.97
CA ASP A 95 -18.57 1.19 34.82
C ASP A 95 -19.29 0.37 35.92
N GLU A 96 -20.31 0.95 36.55
CA GLU A 96 -21.26 0.19 37.42
C GLU A 96 -22.48 -0.32 36.61
N GLY A 97 -22.49 -0.12 35.28
CA GLY A 97 -23.51 -0.56 34.32
C GLY A 97 -22.98 -1.51 33.23
N ALA A 98 -23.70 -1.59 32.09
CA ALA A 98 -23.45 -2.51 30.97
C ALA A 98 -22.96 -1.79 29.69
N GLY A 99 -22.16 -0.74 29.82
CA GLY A 99 -21.66 0.05 28.68
C GLY A 99 -20.20 -0.24 28.30
N TYR A 100 -19.53 -1.14 29.01
CA TYR A 100 -18.13 -1.53 28.77
C TYR A 100 -17.99 -2.50 27.59
N LEU A 101 -16.78 -2.69 27.09
CA LEU A 101 -16.51 -3.75 26.11
C LEU A 101 -16.38 -5.09 26.82
N ASP A 102 -17.36 -5.99 26.66
CA ASP A 102 -17.38 -7.28 27.34
C ASP A 102 -16.44 -8.30 26.67
N PHE A 103 -15.57 -8.92 27.47
CA PHE A 103 -14.62 -9.96 27.06
C PHE A 103 -15.00 -11.36 27.55
N THR A 104 -16.21 -11.53 28.08
CA THR A 104 -16.75 -12.78 28.63
C THR A 104 -18.08 -13.17 28.01
N ASP A 105 -18.95 -12.20 27.70
CA ASP A 105 -20.24 -12.42 27.06
C ASP A 105 -20.19 -12.13 25.55
N SER A 106 -20.24 -13.19 24.74
CA SER A 106 -20.28 -13.09 23.27
C SER A 106 -21.59 -12.51 22.71
N THR A 107 -22.63 -12.38 23.56
CA THR A 107 -23.93 -11.84 23.19
C THR A 107 -24.04 -10.34 23.43
N ASP A 108 -23.14 -9.75 24.23
CA ASP A 108 -23.01 -8.31 24.30
C ASP A 108 -22.26 -7.81 23.06
N LEU A 109 -22.97 -7.02 22.25
CA LEU A 109 -22.48 -6.48 21.00
C LEU A 109 -22.19 -4.98 21.09
N THR A 110 -22.35 -4.36 22.25
CA THR A 110 -22.23 -2.92 22.39
C THR A 110 -21.06 -2.54 23.28
N PHE A 111 -20.44 -1.41 22.99
CA PHE A 111 -19.50 -0.79 23.92
C PHE A 111 -19.47 0.72 23.75
N THR A 112 -19.07 1.42 24.80
CA THR A 112 -18.98 2.87 24.83
C THR A 112 -17.54 3.32 24.56
N VAL A 113 -17.39 4.29 23.66
CA VAL A 113 -16.12 4.99 23.40
C VAL A 113 -15.92 6.09 24.43
N VAL A 114 -14.77 6.05 25.10
CA VAL A 114 -14.36 7.06 26.07
C VAL A 114 -13.69 8.23 25.36
N GLY A 115 -14.24 9.43 25.56
CA GLY A 115 -13.74 10.66 24.97
C GLY A 115 -14.38 11.00 23.63
N GLN A 116 -13.63 11.68 22.76
CA GLN A 116 -14.11 12.06 21.44
C GLN A 116 -14.17 10.86 20.49
N MET A 117 -15.25 10.75 19.73
CA MET A 117 -15.37 9.72 18.69
C MET A 117 -14.23 9.83 17.66
N PRO A 118 -13.68 8.70 17.19
CA PRO A 118 -12.53 8.72 16.28
C PRO A 118 -12.79 9.49 14.99
N SER A 119 -11.78 10.23 14.53
CA SER A 119 -11.77 10.91 13.23
C SER A 119 -10.66 10.33 12.34
N PRO A 120 -10.94 9.94 11.09
CA PRO A 120 -12.24 9.98 10.41
C PRO A 120 -13.28 9.05 11.04
N ALA A 121 -14.57 9.41 10.92
CA ALA A 121 -15.68 8.69 11.53
C ALA A 121 -15.76 7.23 11.07
N ILE A 122 -16.13 6.35 11.99
CA ILE A 122 -16.39 4.92 11.74
C ILE A 122 -17.56 4.79 10.75
N VAL A 123 -17.40 3.94 9.73
CA VAL A 123 -18.41 3.65 8.72
C VAL A 123 -19.00 2.26 8.99
N PRO A 124 -20.23 2.17 9.51
CA PRO A 124 -20.89 0.89 9.75
C PRO A 124 -21.03 0.05 8.47
N GLY A 125 -20.96 -1.28 8.61
CA GLY A 125 -21.00 -2.23 7.51
C GLY A 125 -19.73 -2.31 6.66
N THR A 126 -18.72 -1.48 6.95
CA THR A 126 -17.44 -1.46 6.22
C THR A 126 -16.24 -1.53 7.15
N ASP A 127 -16.23 -0.71 8.20
CA ASP A 127 -15.11 -0.63 9.14
C ASP A 127 -15.25 -1.72 10.22
N SER A 128 -14.10 -2.21 10.69
CA SER A 128 -14.02 -3.17 11.79
C SER A 128 -13.24 -2.58 12.96
N ILE A 129 -13.61 -3.00 14.16
CA ILE A 129 -12.88 -2.72 15.40
C ILE A 129 -11.93 -3.87 15.66
N VAL A 130 -10.67 -3.54 15.89
CA VAL A 130 -9.64 -4.49 16.33
C VAL A 130 -9.21 -4.10 17.73
N VAL A 131 -9.04 -5.10 18.59
CA VAL A 131 -8.55 -4.92 19.95
C VAL A 131 -7.31 -5.78 20.14
N TYR A 132 -6.25 -5.16 20.65
CA TYR A 132 -5.04 -5.83 21.12
C TYR A 132 -4.44 -6.85 20.12
N ASN A 133 -4.14 -6.39 18.90
CA ASN A 133 -3.52 -7.24 17.88
C ASN A 133 -2.02 -7.46 18.13
N LEU A 134 -1.68 -8.66 18.57
CA LEU A 134 -0.30 -9.06 18.86
C LEU A 134 0.33 -9.85 17.71
N GLY A 135 -0.49 -10.30 16.76
CA GLY A 135 -0.04 -10.98 15.54
C GLY A 135 -0.05 -12.51 15.66
N PRO A 136 0.54 -13.20 14.67
CA PRO A 136 0.41 -14.64 14.54
C PRO A 136 1.10 -15.40 15.68
N GLY A 137 0.51 -16.53 16.08
CA GLY A 137 1.06 -17.41 17.12
C GLY A 137 0.65 -17.05 18.55
N ILE A 138 -0.12 -15.97 18.72
CA ILE A 138 -0.78 -15.63 19.98
C ILE A 138 -2.27 -15.88 19.80
N ASP A 139 -2.79 -16.83 20.58
CA ASP A 139 -4.20 -17.19 20.54
C ASP A 139 -5.07 -15.96 20.80
N ARG A 140 -6.13 -15.78 20.00
CA ARG A 140 -7.09 -14.68 20.14
C ARG A 140 -6.52 -13.25 20.00
N ALA A 141 -5.36 -13.08 19.36
CA ALA A 141 -4.73 -11.77 19.15
C ALA A 141 -4.28 -11.54 17.69
N ASP A 142 -4.86 -12.27 16.74
CA ASP A 142 -4.56 -12.17 15.31
C ASP A 142 -5.81 -11.79 14.48
N ALA A 143 -5.80 -10.59 13.91
CA ALA A 143 -6.89 -10.07 13.09
C ALA A 143 -7.13 -10.89 11.82
N TYR A 144 -6.13 -11.66 11.34
CA TYR A 144 -6.33 -12.57 10.22
C TYR A 144 -7.03 -13.87 10.61
N ALA A 145 -6.96 -14.28 11.88
CA ALA A 145 -7.68 -15.43 12.40
C ALA A 145 -9.16 -15.13 12.64
N GLY A 146 -9.51 -13.85 12.83
CA GLY A 146 -10.88 -13.39 13.08
C GLY A 146 -11.23 -13.27 14.56
N ASP A 147 -10.30 -13.58 15.46
CA ASP A 147 -10.58 -13.71 16.90
C ASP A 147 -10.59 -12.38 17.66
N ASN A 148 -9.99 -11.33 17.09
CA ASN A 148 -9.91 -10.00 17.70
C ASN A 148 -10.28 -8.87 16.73
N ILE A 149 -11.14 -9.17 15.76
CA ILE A 149 -11.65 -8.20 14.79
C ILE A 149 -13.17 -8.34 14.62
N ALA A 150 -13.90 -7.25 14.83
CA ALA A 150 -15.36 -7.23 14.80
C ALA A 150 -15.88 -6.17 13.81
N LEU A 151 -16.77 -6.56 12.90
CA LEU A 151 -17.43 -5.61 11.99
C LEU A 151 -18.36 -4.68 12.80
N VAL A 152 -18.35 -3.38 12.49
CA VAL A 152 -19.27 -2.42 13.10
C VAL A 152 -20.63 -2.48 12.41
N SER A 153 -21.72 -2.67 13.15
CA SER A 153 -23.09 -2.70 12.63
C SER A 153 -23.77 -1.33 12.71
N SER A 154 -23.52 -0.54 13.75
CA SER A 154 -24.03 0.82 13.88
C SER A 154 -23.21 1.65 14.87
N VAL A 155 -23.35 2.97 14.81
CA VAL A 155 -22.75 3.93 15.75
C VAL A 155 -23.82 4.95 16.15
N ALA A 156 -24.07 5.08 17.45
CA ALA A 156 -25.06 6.00 18.02
C ALA A 156 -24.42 6.82 19.15
N GLY A 157 -24.11 8.10 18.87
CA GLY A 157 -23.34 8.93 19.79
C GLY A 157 -21.96 8.32 20.06
N ASN A 158 -21.69 7.99 21.31
CA ASN A 158 -20.45 7.33 21.74
C ASN A 158 -20.57 5.80 21.84
N VAL A 159 -21.72 5.22 21.50
CA VAL A 159 -21.93 3.77 21.56
C VAL A 159 -21.69 3.17 20.17
N VAL A 160 -20.85 2.14 20.13
CA VAL A 160 -20.59 1.33 18.93
C VAL A 160 -21.28 -0.01 19.11
N THR A 161 -22.04 -0.42 18.11
CA THR A 161 -22.63 -1.76 18.04
C THR A 161 -21.86 -2.59 17.03
N LEU A 162 -21.45 -3.79 17.43
CA LEU A 162 -20.73 -4.77 16.63
C LEU A 162 -21.73 -5.71 15.94
N ALA A 163 -21.31 -6.38 14.88
CA ALA A 163 -22.08 -7.45 14.23
C ALA A 163 -21.96 -8.78 14.99
N SER A 164 -20.82 -8.99 15.65
CA SER A 164 -20.51 -10.10 16.54
C SER A 164 -19.46 -9.63 17.55
N ASN A 165 -19.41 -10.26 18.74
CA ASN A 165 -18.37 -10.01 19.72
C ASN A 165 -17.36 -11.18 19.76
N PRO A 166 -16.31 -11.13 18.92
CA PRO A 166 -15.26 -12.14 18.92
C PRO A 166 -14.30 -11.98 20.12
N PHE A 167 -14.30 -10.83 20.79
CA PHE A 167 -13.42 -10.53 21.92
C PHE A 167 -13.75 -11.39 23.14
N ALA A 168 -15.02 -11.76 23.28
CA ALA A 168 -15.51 -12.60 24.37
C ALA A 168 -14.88 -14.01 24.37
N SER A 169 -14.21 -14.36 25.47
CA SER A 169 -13.65 -15.70 25.65
C SER A 169 -14.74 -16.68 26.05
N THR A 170 -15.03 -17.68 25.21
CA THR A 170 -16.01 -18.72 25.51
C THR A 170 -15.36 -19.86 26.31
N GLY A 171 -15.36 -19.75 27.63
CA GLY A 171 -14.97 -20.84 28.55
C GLY A 171 -14.08 -20.42 29.73
N ALA A 172 -14.21 -21.10 30.87
CA ALA A 172 -13.58 -20.74 32.14
C ALA A 172 -12.03 -20.81 32.18
N THR A 173 -11.39 -21.29 31.11
CA THR A 173 -9.92 -21.46 31.02
C THR A 173 -9.29 -20.63 29.90
N ALA A 174 -10.08 -19.87 29.14
CA ALA A 174 -9.56 -19.03 28.06
C ALA A 174 -9.05 -17.69 28.63
N ALA A 175 -7.85 -17.28 28.24
CA ALA A 175 -7.28 -16.02 28.68
C ALA A 175 -8.05 -14.83 28.07
N VAL A 176 -8.55 -13.94 28.93
CA VAL A 176 -9.15 -12.67 28.52
C VAL A 176 -8.04 -11.73 28.05
N LEU A 177 -8.05 -11.40 26.75
CA LEU A 177 -7.07 -10.51 26.12
C LEU A 177 -7.62 -9.10 25.96
N SER A 178 -7.87 -8.45 27.10
CA SER A 178 -8.20 -7.02 27.11
C SER A 178 -6.95 -6.16 26.85
N SER A 179 -7.10 -5.08 26.09
CA SER A 179 -6.00 -4.13 25.87
C SER A 179 -5.58 -3.49 27.20
N PRO A 180 -4.29 -3.55 27.61
CA PRO A 180 -3.83 -2.94 28.86
C PRO A 180 -4.08 -1.42 28.91
N ALA A 181 -4.07 -0.75 27.76
CA ALA A 181 -4.35 0.68 27.64
C ALA A 181 -5.83 1.00 27.38
N ARG A 182 -6.70 -0.02 27.35
CA ARG A 182 -8.11 0.05 26.96
C ARG A 182 -8.32 0.66 25.57
N ARG A 183 -7.47 0.28 24.60
CA ARG A 183 -7.46 0.85 23.25
C ARG A 183 -8.07 -0.09 22.23
N PHE A 184 -8.69 0.50 21.22
CA PHE A 184 -9.11 -0.18 20.00
C PHE A 184 -8.63 0.59 18.77
N GLN A 185 -8.46 -0.13 17.67
CA GLN A 185 -8.15 0.41 16.35
C GLN A 185 -9.37 0.23 15.43
N VAL A 186 -9.64 1.24 14.61
CA VAL A 186 -10.62 1.15 13.52
C VAL A 186 -9.84 0.81 12.26
N VAL A 187 -10.13 -0.34 11.68
CA VAL A 187 -9.48 -0.79 10.43
C VAL A 187 -10.48 -0.88 9.30
N THR A 188 -9.99 -0.65 8.08
CA THR A 188 -10.71 -1.06 6.88
C THR A 188 -10.38 -2.51 6.53
N GLY A 189 -11.11 -3.10 5.58
CA GLY A 189 -10.74 -4.40 5.02
C GLY A 189 -9.27 -4.49 4.56
N PRO A 190 -8.71 -5.70 4.48
CA PRO A 190 -7.29 -5.89 4.22
C PRO A 190 -6.88 -5.34 2.84
N VAL A 191 -5.64 -4.88 2.76
CA VAL A 191 -5.01 -4.40 1.53
C VAL A 191 -3.77 -5.23 1.26
N LYS A 192 -3.59 -5.63 0.00
CA LYS A 192 -2.36 -6.26 -0.46
C LYS A 192 -1.77 -5.55 -1.66
N PHE A 193 -0.45 -5.52 -1.73
CA PHE A 193 0.30 -5.14 -2.91
C PHE A 193 0.93 -6.40 -3.51
N VAL A 194 0.66 -6.66 -4.79
CA VAL A 194 1.05 -7.87 -5.51
C VAL A 194 1.99 -7.48 -6.64
N CYS A 195 3.17 -8.11 -6.66
CA CYS A 195 4.10 -8.11 -7.77
C CYS A 195 3.58 -9.07 -8.86
N ASP A 196 2.79 -8.57 -9.81
CA ASP A 196 2.32 -9.34 -10.96
C ASP A 196 3.33 -9.24 -12.11
N LEU A 197 4.37 -10.08 -12.05
CA LEU A 197 5.42 -10.09 -13.07
C LEU A 197 4.94 -10.64 -14.42
N ALA A 198 3.87 -11.44 -14.44
CA ALA A 198 3.30 -11.97 -15.68
C ALA A 198 2.70 -10.83 -16.52
N ASN A 199 2.00 -9.89 -15.87
CA ASN A 199 1.45 -8.69 -16.50
C ASN A 199 2.40 -7.48 -16.44
N ARG A 200 3.61 -7.64 -15.89
CA ARG A 200 4.60 -6.57 -15.64
C ARG A 200 4.04 -5.40 -14.84
N GLN A 201 3.28 -5.69 -13.78
CA GLN A 201 2.58 -4.70 -12.98
C GLN A 201 2.82 -4.88 -11.48
N LEU A 202 2.83 -3.75 -10.76
CA LEU A 202 2.63 -3.71 -9.32
C LEU A 202 1.19 -3.30 -9.06
N VAL A 203 0.41 -4.17 -8.43
CA VAL A 203 -1.04 -3.99 -8.26
C VAL A 203 -1.39 -3.90 -6.79
N ARG A 204 -2.20 -2.90 -6.42
CA ARG A 204 -2.88 -2.85 -5.11
C ARG A 204 -4.24 -3.49 -5.23
N GLN A 205 -4.56 -4.34 -4.26
CA GLN A 205 -5.84 -5.03 -4.15
C GLN A 205 -6.49 -4.74 -2.80
N TRP A 206 -7.79 -4.50 -2.77
CA TRP A 206 -8.56 -4.20 -1.55
C TRP A 206 -10.02 -4.67 -1.70
N ASN A 207 -10.84 -4.48 -0.66
CA ASN A 207 -12.25 -4.91 -0.62
C ASN A 207 -12.43 -6.41 -0.87
N TYR A 208 -11.58 -7.23 -0.25
CA TYR A 208 -11.73 -8.68 -0.25
C TYR A 208 -11.80 -9.17 1.20
N THR A 209 -12.63 -10.17 1.43
CA THR A 209 -12.68 -10.96 2.68
C THR A 209 -11.94 -12.26 2.43
N PRO A 210 -10.79 -12.57 3.04
CA PRO A 210 -10.10 -13.83 2.76
C PRO A 210 -11.05 -15.03 2.99
N PRO A 211 -11.22 -15.96 2.02
CA PRO A 211 -10.61 -16.04 0.69
C PRO A 211 -11.58 -15.58 -0.44
N SER A 212 -11.78 -14.27 -0.59
CA SER A 212 -12.67 -13.68 -1.60
C SER A 212 -11.90 -13.53 -2.91
N THR A 213 -12.60 -13.85 -4.00
CA THR A 213 -12.07 -14.08 -5.35
C THR A 213 -12.09 -12.85 -6.26
N ALA A 214 -12.72 -11.74 -5.86
CA ALA A 214 -12.85 -10.55 -6.71
C ALA A 214 -12.46 -9.25 -5.96
N PRO A 215 -11.17 -9.04 -5.67
CA PRO A 215 -10.73 -7.79 -5.07
C PRO A 215 -10.90 -6.62 -6.04
N ALA A 216 -11.16 -5.43 -5.49
CA ALA A 216 -10.94 -4.19 -6.23
C ALA A 216 -9.44 -4.01 -6.47
N THR A 217 -9.05 -3.54 -7.67
CA THR A 217 -7.64 -3.45 -8.06
C THR A 217 -7.26 -2.10 -8.64
N ALA A 218 -6.00 -1.71 -8.49
CA ALA A 218 -5.40 -0.54 -9.12
C ALA A 218 -3.92 -0.79 -9.40
N ILE A 219 -3.48 -0.40 -10.61
CA ILE A 219 -2.07 -0.48 -11.01
C ILE A 219 -1.32 0.69 -10.38
N LEU A 220 -0.21 0.40 -9.68
CA LEU A 220 0.69 1.41 -9.12
C LEU A 220 1.86 1.71 -10.03
N ALA A 221 2.39 0.67 -10.68
CA ALA A 221 3.48 0.77 -11.64
C ALA A 221 3.26 -0.27 -12.74
N SER A 222 3.55 0.13 -13.97
CA SER A 222 3.69 -0.76 -15.12
C SER A 222 5.17 -1.02 -15.41
N ASN A 223 5.47 -1.91 -16.35
CA ASN A 223 6.82 -2.23 -16.78
C ASN A 223 7.72 -2.82 -15.69
N VAL A 224 7.12 -3.42 -14.66
CA VAL A 224 7.82 -4.07 -13.55
C VAL A 224 8.43 -5.39 -14.04
N THR A 225 9.74 -5.55 -13.91
CA THR A 225 10.47 -6.77 -14.30
C THR A 225 10.96 -7.58 -13.12
N ALA A 226 11.18 -6.94 -11.97
CA ALA A 226 11.42 -7.61 -10.71
C ALA A 226 10.80 -6.80 -9.57
N CYS A 227 10.28 -7.50 -8.56
CA CYS A 227 9.63 -6.88 -7.42
C CYS A 227 9.70 -7.85 -6.24
N ARG A 228 10.14 -7.36 -5.09
CA ARG A 228 10.31 -8.17 -3.87
C ARG A 228 10.02 -7.35 -2.64
N PHE A 229 9.21 -7.95 -1.77
CA PHE A 229 8.97 -7.53 -0.40
C PHE A 229 9.74 -8.44 0.55
N ALA A 230 10.31 -7.86 1.60
CA ALA A 230 10.91 -8.57 2.72
C ALA A 230 10.45 -7.90 4.00
N TYR A 231 9.82 -8.64 4.89
CA TYR A 231 9.38 -8.12 6.18
C TYR A 231 10.09 -8.87 7.30
N ASP A 232 10.80 -8.12 8.13
CA ASP A 232 11.39 -8.61 9.36
C ASP A 232 10.57 -8.07 10.54
N ALA A 233 9.77 -8.95 11.13
CA ALA A 233 9.12 -8.71 12.40
C ALA A 233 10.16 -9.00 13.49
N ASN A 234 10.91 -7.97 13.91
CA ASN A 234 11.97 -8.16 14.89
C ASN A 234 11.37 -8.66 16.22
N ILE A 235 11.55 -9.95 16.53
CA ILE A 235 10.95 -10.64 17.69
C ILE A 235 11.46 -10.04 19.01
N ALA A 236 12.67 -9.46 19.02
CA ALA A 236 13.23 -8.81 20.20
C ALA A 236 12.63 -7.42 20.49
N ASN A 237 12.03 -6.78 19.49
CA ASN A 237 11.34 -5.50 19.63
C ASN A 237 9.98 -5.57 18.93
N THR A 238 9.01 -6.19 19.61
CA THR A 238 7.60 -6.32 19.16
C THR A 238 6.93 -4.98 18.85
N ARG A 239 7.59 -3.86 19.16
CA ARG A 239 7.12 -2.49 18.89
C ARG A 239 7.55 -1.91 17.54
N SER A 240 8.40 -2.60 16.78
CA SER A 240 8.85 -2.13 15.47
C SER A 240 9.13 -3.27 14.48
N GLY A 241 8.66 -3.14 13.25
CA GLY A 241 9.01 -4.00 12.11
C GLY A 241 9.76 -3.23 11.02
N LEU A 242 10.44 -3.96 10.13
CA LEU A 242 11.10 -3.38 8.95
C LEU A 242 10.58 -4.04 7.67
N LEU A 243 9.94 -3.25 6.81
CA LEU A 243 9.55 -3.67 5.48
C LEU A 243 10.55 -3.13 4.45
N GLY A 244 11.26 -4.03 3.78
CA GLY A 244 12.07 -3.75 2.60
C GLY A 244 11.27 -3.96 1.32
N ILE A 245 11.41 -3.04 0.36
CA ILE A 245 10.85 -3.12 -0.98
C ILE A 245 11.99 -2.96 -1.98
N SER A 246 12.14 -3.93 -2.90
CA SER A 246 12.96 -3.80 -4.10
C SER A 246 12.06 -3.82 -5.31
N LEU A 247 12.13 -2.80 -6.15
CA LEU A 247 11.30 -2.64 -7.34
C LEU A 247 12.19 -2.32 -8.54
N THR A 248 12.12 -3.14 -9.58
CA THR A 248 12.85 -2.96 -10.84
C THR A 248 11.87 -2.75 -11.98
N LEU A 249 12.00 -1.63 -12.67
CA LEU A 249 11.25 -1.31 -13.88
C LEU A 249 12.22 -1.32 -15.07
N ALA A 250 11.77 -1.82 -16.21
CA ALA A 250 12.54 -1.79 -17.45
C ALA A 250 11.64 -1.45 -18.62
N ARG A 251 12.17 -0.75 -19.62
CA ARG A 251 11.38 -0.40 -20.79
C ARG A 251 10.91 -1.64 -21.57
N PRO A 252 9.74 -1.60 -22.24
CA PRO A 252 9.32 -2.68 -23.13
C PRO A 252 10.21 -2.85 -24.37
N ASP A 253 10.65 -1.73 -24.94
CA ASP A 253 11.43 -1.64 -26.18
C ASP A 253 12.94 -1.85 -25.96
N MET A 254 13.45 -1.53 -24.76
CA MET A 254 14.85 -1.79 -24.37
C MET A 254 14.93 -2.42 -22.96
N PRO A 255 14.73 -3.74 -22.83
CA PRO A 255 14.72 -4.42 -21.53
C PRO A 255 16.05 -4.38 -20.78
N ALA A 256 17.17 -4.19 -21.49
CA ALA A 256 18.49 -4.03 -20.91
C ALA A 256 18.61 -2.73 -20.10
N GLU A 257 17.75 -1.75 -20.37
CA GLU A 257 17.67 -0.52 -19.61
C GLU A 257 16.63 -0.65 -18.50
N SER A 258 17.12 -0.72 -17.26
CA SER A 258 16.29 -0.85 -16.08
C SER A 258 16.72 0.11 -14.98
N VAL A 259 15.75 0.48 -14.15
CA VAL A 259 15.94 1.22 -12.91
C VAL A 259 15.53 0.31 -11.78
N GLN A 260 16.42 0.15 -10.79
CA GLN A 260 16.12 -0.57 -9.55
C GLN A 260 16.09 0.43 -8.39
N LEU A 261 14.98 0.43 -7.66
CA LEU A 261 14.79 1.18 -6.44
C LEU A 261 14.70 0.24 -5.26
N PHE A 262 15.43 0.55 -4.19
CA PHE A 262 15.32 -0.11 -2.90
C PHE A 262 14.87 0.88 -1.84
N HIS A 263 13.93 0.48 -1.00
CA HIS A 263 13.40 1.32 0.07
C HIS A 263 13.08 0.49 1.32
N GLN A 264 13.36 1.07 2.48
CA GLN A 264 13.05 0.48 3.77
C GLN A 264 12.05 1.37 4.51
N ILE A 265 11.05 0.72 5.11
CA ILE A 265 9.94 1.36 5.80
C ILE A 265 9.91 0.80 7.22
N HIS A 266 10.03 1.69 8.20
CA HIS A 266 9.73 1.34 9.59
C HIS A 266 8.22 1.19 9.76
N VAL A 267 7.83 0.08 10.39
CA VAL A 267 6.46 -0.23 10.78
C VAL A 267 6.35 -0.09 12.28
N ASP A 268 5.50 0.81 12.74
CA ASP A 268 5.26 1.03 14.16
C ASP A 268 4.22 0.01 14.66
N ASN A 269 4.56 -0.74 15.71
CA ASN A 269 3.67 -1.71 16.35
C ASN A 269 3.40 -1.30 17.82
N PRO A 270 2.70 -0.18 18.07
CA PRO A 270 2.33 0.19 19.43
C PRO A 270 1.48 -0.91 20.08
N ILE A 271 1.86 -1.28 21.31
CA ILE A 271 1.11 -2.18 22.20
C ILE A 271 0.03 -1.38 22.94
#